data_AF-A0A8H8CJ43-F1
#
_entry.id   AF-A0A8H8CJ43-F1
#
_cell.length_a   1.000
_cell.length_b   1.000
_cell.length_c   1.000
_cell.angle_alpha   90.00
_cell.angle_beta   90.00
_cell.angle_gamma   90.00
#
_symmetry.space_group_name_H-M   'P 1'
#
loop_
_entity.id
_entity.type
_entity.pdbx_description
1 polymer ?
#
loop_
_entity_poly.entity_id
_entity_poly.type
_entity_poly.pdbx_seq_one_letter_code
_entity_poly.pdbx_strand_id
1 'polypeptide(L)'
;MTVILGSDGKPTTPSTGDHHITGTLPFMAGDLLKTPEDRATFQLTYPTIPTYHLYRHDLESFFYILVWAATCYDLKTGRRLSLPPNSPLIDWSDTAKLTRAMLMKALTIRLMDQLENDIRAEWKGLWADWIEPLFLLFEEGLRCSAAARRRGNIDDFTTGGGLLTFEKFMATIKVTPRNFDTKK
;
A
#
# COMPACT_ATOMS: atom_id res chain seq x y z
N MET A 1 14.41 -2.22 10.53
CA MET A 1 14.33 -2.45 11.98
C MET A 1 13.03 -1.81 12.46
N THR A 2 12.07 -2.62 12.91
CA THR A 2 10.71 -2.17 13.28
C THR A 2 10.77 -1.42 14.62
N VAL A 3 10.20 -0.22 14.68
CA VAL A 3 10.12 0.57 15.91
C VAL A 3 8.98 0.04 16.76
N ILE A 4 9.25 -0.26 18.04
CA ILE A 4 8.23 -0.60 19.03
C ILE A 4 7.62 0.71 19.55
N LEU A 5 6.30 0.84 19.43
CA LEU A 5 5.56 1.96 20.02
C LEU A 5 5.25 1.65 21.48
N GLY A 6 5.44 2.65 22.34
CA GLY A 6 4.99 2.63 23.72
C GLY A 6 3.47 2.69 23.82
N SER A 7 2.95 2.45 25.03
CA SER A 7 1.50 2.52 25.34
C SER A 7 0.88 3.91 25.14
N ASP A 8 1.70 4.93 24.89
CA ASP A 8 1.31 6.30 24.58
C ASP A 8 1.39 6.62 23.06
N GLY A 9 1.64 5.60 22.23
CA GLY A 9 1.78 5.74 20.78
C GLY A 9 3.08 6.42 20.35
N LYS A 10 4.03 6.65 21.26
CA LYS A 10 5.33 7.27 20.94
C LYS A 10 6.42 6.21 20.75
N PRO A 11 7.40 6.46 19.86
CA PRO A 11 8.60 5.63 19.76
C PRO A 11 9.34 5.57 21.11
N THR A 12 9.70 4.37 21.58
CA THR A 12 10.42 4.20 22.86
C THR A 12 11.87 4.69 22.81
N THR A 13 12.36 5.14 21.66
CA THR A 13 13.69 5.74 21.49
C THR A 13 13.61 7.03 20.67
N PRO A 14 14.22 8.15 21.11
CA PRO A 14 14.30 9.36 20.32
C PRO A 14 15.26 9.10 19.16
N SER A 15 14.71 9.02 17.94
CA SER A 15 15.54 8.89 16.74
C SER A 15 16.11 10.26 16.36
N THR A 16 17.43 10.41 16.52
CA THR A 16 18.22 11.57 16.07
C THR A 16 18.89 11.33 14.72
N GLY A 17 18.25 10.62 13.80
CA GLY A 17 18.75 10.44 12.44
C GLY A 17 17.62 10.62 11.44
N ASP A 18 17.86 11.39 10.38
CA ASP A 18 17.02 11.38 9.18
C ASP A 18 16.83 9.93 8.76
N HIS A 19 15.66 9.37 9.04
CA HIS A 19 15.29 8.05 8.59
C HIS A 19 15.17 8.13 7.07
N HIS A 20 16.26 7.82 6.37
CA HIS A 20 16.23 7.56 4.95
C HIS A 20 15.31 6.36 4.72
N ILE A 21 14.04 6.63 4.40
CA ILE A 21 13.09 5.63 3.95
C ILE A 21 13.57 5.19 2.57
N THR A 22 14.20 4.02 2.52
CA THR A 22 14.68 3.40 1.29
C THR A 22 13.64 2.43 0.74
N GLY A 23 13.51 2.34 -0.58
CA GLY A 23 12.60 1.41 -1.23
C GLY A 23 12.50 1.64 -2.74
N THR A 24 12.00 0.65 -3.45
CA THR A 24 11.74 0.74 -4.89
C THR A 24 10.48 1.58 -5.10
N LEU A 25 10.65 2.82 -5.57
CA LEU A 25 9.61 3.86 -5.60
C LEU A 25 8.25 3.40 -6.18
N PRO A 26 8.19 2.59 -7.26
CA PRO A 26 6.92 2.05 -7.76
C PRO A 26 6.09 1.22 -6.76
N PHE A 27 6.74 0.56 -5.81
CA PHE A 27 6.10 -0.33 -4.84
C PHE A 27 6.03 0.27 -3.44
N MET A 28 6.65 1.43 -3.22
CA MET A 28 6.68 2.08 -1.92
C MET A 28 5.29 2.63 -1.57
N ALA A 29 4.84 2.40 -0.34
CA ALA A 29 3.55 2.90 0.17
C ALA A 29 3.36 4.42 -0.01
N GLY A 30 2.12 4.88 -0.21
CA GLY A 30 1.80 6.27 -0.54
C GLY A 30 2.14 7.30 0.53
N ASP A 31 2.22 6.89 1.79
CA ASP A 31 2.69 7.77 2.86
C ASP A 31 4.21 7.98 2.86
N LEU A 32 4.95 7.00 2.34
CA LEU A 32 6.41 7.03 2.27
C LEU A 32 6.93 7.85 1.08
N LEU A 33 6.12 8.01 0.02
CA LEU A 33 6.47 8.78 -1.18
C LEU A 33 6.33 10.31 -1.04
N LYS A 34 5.73 10.80 0.05
CA LYS A 34 5.54 12.24 0.28
C LYS A 34 6.91 12.92 0.42
N THR A 35 7.10 14.09 -0.18
CA THR A 35 8.36 14.83 -0.01
C THR A 35 8.44 15.46 1.40
N PRO A 36 9.60 15.95 1.85
CA PRO A 36 9.68 16.77 3.06
C PRO A 36 8.74 17.98 3.02
N GLU A 37 8.56 18.61 1.86
CA GLU A 37 7.66 19.75 1.67
C GLU A 37 6.19 19.34 1.75
N ASP A 38 5.81 18.21 1.14
CA ASP A 38 4.50 17.60 1.34
C ASP A 38 4.27 17.38 2.84
N ARG A 39 5.23 16.71 3.50
CA ARG A 39 5.16 16.41 4.93
C ARG A 39 5.04 17.66 5.79
N ALA A 40 5.80 18.72 5.50
CA ALA A 40 5.75 19.99 6.23
C ALA A 40 4.40 20.70 6.03
N THR A 41 3.88 20.72 4.80
CA THR A 41 2.56 21.29 4.49
C THR A 41 1.45 20.54 5.22
N PHE A 42 1.54 19.21 5.25
CA PHE A 42 0.57 18.38 5.97
C PHE A 42 0.74 18.44 7.50
N GLN A 43 1.97 18.57 8.01
CA GLN A 43 2.27 18.70 9.44
C GLN A 43 1.78 20.02 10.04
N LEU A 44 1.84 21.11 9.26
CA LEU A 44 1.24 22.40 9.63
C LEU A 44 -0.28 22.32 9.82
N THR A 45 -0.93 21.34 9.18
CA THR A 45 -2.40 21.18 9.25
C THR A 45 -2.81 20.06 10.23
N TYR A 46 -1.97 19.03 10.43
CA TYR A 46 -2.26 17.89 11.29
C TYR A 46 -0.99 17.30 11.94
N PRO A 47 -0.99 16.96 13.24
CA PRO A 47 0.24 16.68 13.99
C PRO A 47 0.96 15.36 13.67
N THR A 48 0.48 14.50 12.76
CA THR A 48 0.95 13.09 12.73
C THR A 48 0.95 12.46 11.33
N ILE A 49 1.92 12.81 10.49
CA ILE A 49 2.43 11.85 9.50
C ILE A 49 3.53 11.06 10.21
N PRO A 50 3.41 9.74 10.36
CA PRO A 50 4.51 8.95 10.92
C PRO A 50 5.73 9.10 10.02
N THR A 51 6.82 9.52 10.63
CA THR A 51 8.15 9.58 10.02
C THR A 51 8.82 8.20 9.98
N TYR A 52 8.09 7.16 10.37
CA TYR A 52 8.56 5.80 10.53
C TYR A 52 7.73 4.82 9.69
N HIS A 53 8.33 3.66 9.43
CA HIS A 53 7.71 2.58 8.67
C HIS A 53 6.61 1.90 9.50
N LEU A 54 5.41 1.82 8.95
CA LEU A 54 4.27 1.09 9.51
C LEU A 54 4.13 -0.26 8.83
N TYR A 55 3.63 -1.26 9.56
CA TYR A 55 3.36 -2.59 9.00
C TYR A 55 2.42 -2.55 7.78
N ARG A 56 1.40 -1.68 7.78
CA ARG A 56 0.51 -1.52 6.63
C ARG A 56 1.24 -1.09 5.34
N HIS A 57 2.42 -0.48 5.45
CA HIS A 57 3.22 -0.14 4.27
C HIS A 57 3.75 -1.39 3.57
N ASP A 58 4.09 -2.44 4.32
CA ASP A 58 4.51 -3.71 3.74
C ASP A 58 3.34 -4.40 3.03
N LEU A 59 2.15 -4.36 3.64
CA LEU A 59 0.92 -4.87 3.01
C LEU A 59 0.59 -4.11 1.72
N GLU A 60 0.67 -2.78 1.75
CA GLU A 60 0.40 -1.92 0.59
C GLU A 60 1.43 -2.18 -0.54
N SER A 61 2.70 -2.34 -0.17
CA SER A 61 3.77 -2.68 -1.12
C SER A 61 3.56 -4.04 -1.76
N PHE A 62 3.13 -5.04 -0.96
CA PHE A 62 2.80 -6.36 -1.48
C PHE A 62 1.60 -6.32 -2.44
N PHE A 63 0.55 -5.58 -2.10
CA PHE A 63 -0.59 -5.37 -3.00
C PHE A 63 -0.15 -4.77 -4.35
N TYR A 64 0.74 -3.77 -4.34
CA TYR A 64 1.29 -3.19 -5.57
C TYR A 64 2.10 -4.18 -6.41
N ILE A 65 2.81 -5.10 -5.77
CA ILE A 65 3.50 -6.18 -6.49
C ILE A 65 2.49 -7.10 -7.18
N LEU A 66 1.36 -7.43 -6.54
CA LEU A 66 0.31 -8.26 -7.15
C LEU A 66 -0.28 -7.57 -8.39
N VAL A 67 -0.62 -6.28 -8.30
CA VAL A 67 -1.17 -5.50 -9.42
C VAL A 67 -0.17 -5.44 -10.57
N TRP A 68 1.10 -5.12 -10.28
CA TRP A 68 2.16 -5.08 -11.28
C TRP A 68 2.36 -6.45 -11.94
N ALA A 69 2.42 -7.53 -11.16
CA ALA A 69 2.61 -8.87 -11.70
C ALA A 69 1.44 -9.30 -12.61
N ALA A 70 0.20 -9.08 -12.16
CA ALA A 70 -0.98 -9.52 -12.87
C ALA A 70 -1.21 -8.78 -14.21
N THR A 71 -0.65 -7.58 -14.35
CA THR A 71 -0.80 -6.76 -15.55
C THR A 71 0.34 -6.95 -16.55
N CYS A 72 1.58 -7.15 -16.08
CA CYS A 72 2.74 -7.13 -16.96
C CYS A 72 3.71 -8.32 -16.82
N TYR A 73 3.46 -9.31 -15.96
CA TYR A 73 4.34 -10.47 -15.82
C TYR A 73 3.77 -11.71 -16.51
N ASP A 74 4.58 -12.38 -17.33
CA ASP A 74 4.24 -13.66 -17.96
C ASP A 74 4.83 -14.82 -17.15
N LEU A 75 3.96 -15.62 -16.55
CA LEU A 75 4.34 -16.79 -15.75
C LEU A 75 5.02 -17.89 -16.56
N LYS A 76 4.72 -18.01 -17.85
CA LYS A 76 5.28 -19.07 -18.70
C LYS A 76 6.72 -18.75 -19.10
N THR A 77 6.98 -17.49 -19.43
CA THR A 77 8.31 -17.06 -19.90
C THR A 77 9.17 -16.46 -18.80
N GLY A 78 8.59 -16.11 -17.65
CA GLY A 78 9.26 -15.44 -16.53
C GLY A 78 9.69 -14.01 -16.86
N ARG A 79 9.06 -13.37 -17.85
CA ARG A 79 9.45 -12.05 -18.38
C ARG A 79 8.39 -10.99 -18.13
N ARG A 80 8.86 -9.75 -17.97
CA ARG A 80 7.99 -8.57 -18.03
C ARG A 80 7.63 -8.28 -19.48
N LEU A 81 6.35 -8.05 -19.72
CA LEU A 81 5.78 -7.66 -21.00
C LEU A 81 5.44 -6.16 -20.99
N SER A 82 5.36 -5.58 -22.17
CA SER A 82 4.91 -4.20 -22.34
C SER A 82 3.41 -4.10 -22.05
N LEU A 83 3.03 -3.03 -21.36
CA LEU A 83 1.63 -2.70 -21.12
C LEU A 83 1.00 -2.02 -22.35
N PRO A 84 -0.33 -2.07 -22.50
CA PRO A 84 -1.05 -1.29 -23.50
C PRO A 84 -0.73 0.21 -23.38
N PRO A 85 -0.63 0.98 -24.49
CA PRO A 85 -0.31 2.41 -24.45
C PRO A 85 -1.27 3.26 -23.60
N ASN A 86 -2.51 2.81 -23.46
CA ASN A 86 -3.56 3.45 -22.67
C ASN A 86 -3.66 2.92 -21.22
N SER A 87 -2.79 1.98 -20.83
CA SER A 87 -2.80 1.42 -19.49
C SER A 87 -2.52 2.52 -18.46
N PRO A 88 -3.28 2.58 -17.35
CA PRO A 88 -2.94 3.47 -16.23
C PRO A 88 -1.58 3.13 -15.60
N LEU A 89 -1.05 1.94 -15.85
CA LEU A 89 0.23 1.45 -15.34
C LEU A 89 1.40 1.63 -16.31
N ILE A 90 1.21 2.23 -17.48
CA ILE A 90 2.25 2.30 -18.52
C ILE A 90 3.56 2.93 -18.01
N ASP A 91 3.46 3.90 -17.11
CA ASP A 91 4.58 4.60 -16.49
C ASP A 91 4.97 4.03 -15.11
N TRP A 92 4.38 2.91 -14.67
CA TRP A 92 4.57 2.37 -13.31
C TRP A 92 6.04 2.05 -12.99
N SER A 93 6.80 1.63 -13.99
CA SER A 93 8.23 1.34 -13.85
C SER A 93 9.13 2.54 -14.17
N ASP A 94 8.57 3.68 -14.58
CA ASP A 94 9.31 4.90 -14.89
C ASP A 94 9.37 5.80 -13.66
N THR A 95 10.47 5.71 -12.93
CA THR A 95 10.70 6.47 -11.70
C THR A 95 10.78 7.99 -11.93
N ALA A 96 10.99 8.45 -13.17
CA ALA A 96 10.97 9.88 -13.48
C ALA A 96 9.53 10.45 -13.54
N LYS A 97 8.50 9.60 -13.59
CA LYS A 97 7.08 9.97 -13.72
C LYS A 97 6.23 9.54 -12.51
N LEU A 98 6.85 9.47 -11.33
CA LEU A 98 6.23 9.05 -10.05
C LEU A 98 4.98 9.83 -9.66
N THR A 99 4.76 11.03 -10.19
CA THR A 99 3.52 11.81 -10.00
C THR A 99 2.27 11.04 -10.45
N ARG A 100 2.38 10.17 -11.47
CA ARG A 100 1.29 9.29 -11.90
C ARG A 100 1.14 8.06 -11.01
N ALA A 101 2.25 7.53 -10.48
CA ALA A 101 2.24 6.48 -9.46
C ALA A 101 1.56 6.94 -8.16
N MET A 102 1.61 8.23 -7.82
CA MET A 102 0.85 8.82 -6.71
C MET A 102 -0.66 8.90 -7.01
N LEU A 103 -1.06 9.23 -8.24
CA LEU A 103 -2.46 9.24 -8.68
C LEU A 103 -3.10 7.85 -8.59
N MET A 104 -2.33 6.79 -8.83
CA MET A 104 -2.78 5.40 -8.69
C MET A 104 -3.10 4.99 -7.24
N LYS A 105 -2.57 5.72 -6.25
CA LYS A 105 -2.81 5.46 -4.83
C LYS A 105 -4.10 6.07 -4.31
N ALA A 106 -4.81 6.82 -5.17
CA ALA A 106 -6.16 7.23 -4.88
C ALA A 106 -7.15 6.05 -4.88
N LEU A 107 -6.73 4.85 -5.37
CA LEU A 107 -7.47 3.59 -5.36
C LEU A 107 -8.96 3.77 -5.67
N THR A 108 -9.26 4.46 -6.77
CA THR A 108 -10.65 4.76 -7.14
C THR A 108 -11.30 3.60 -7.89
N ILE A 109 -12.62 3.45 -7.80
CA ILE A 109 -13.39 2.48 -8.62
C ILE A 109 -13.03 2.56 -10.12
N ARG A 110 -12.92 3.78 -10.67
CA ARG A 110 -12.51 3.97 -12.08
C ARG A 110 -11.16 3.31 -12.39
N LEU A 111 -10.22 3.39 -11.45
CA LEU A 111 -8.93 2.75 -11.60
C LEU A 111 -9.06 1.23 -11.57
N MET A 112 -9.90 0.69 -10.68
CA MET A 112 -10.16 -0.75 -10.61
C MET A 112 -10.68 -1.29 -11.94
N ASP A 113 -11.65 -0.62 -12.56
CA ASP A 113 -12.21 -0.98 -13.87
C ASP A 113 -11.13 -0.97 -14.97
N GLN A 114 -10.24 0.03 -14.96
CA GLN A 114 -9.15 0.11 -15.92
C GLN A 114 -8.11 -1.00 -15.71
N LEU A 115 -7.78 -1.31 -14.46
CA LEU A 115 -6.85 -2.38 -14.12
C LEU A 115 -7.40 -3.75 -14.53
N GLU A 116 -8.69 -4.01 -14.31
CA GLU A 116 -9.31 -5.28 -14.68
C GLU A 116 -9.14 -5.58 -16.17
N ASN A 117 -9.29 -4.56 -17.01
CA ASN A 117 -9.12 -4.66 -18.46
C ASN A 117 -7.68 -4.98 -18.88
N ASP A 118 -6.71 -4.58 -18.06
CA ASP A 118 -5.27 -4.83 -18.29
C ASP A 118 -4.79 -6.17 -17.69
N ILE A 119 -5.60 -6.82 -16.83
CA ILE A 119 -5.24 -8.11 -16.25
C ILE A 119 -5.14 -9.17 -17.34
N ARG A 120 -3.98 -9.85 -17.38
CA ARG A 120 -3.76 -10.94 -18.34
C ARG A 120 -4.59 -12.17 -17.96
N ALA A 121 -5.00 -12.93 -18.97
CA ALA A 121 -5.93 -14.05 -18.79
C ALA A 121 -5.47 -15.07 -17.73
N GLU A 122 -4.17 -15.36 -17.68
CA GLU A 122 -3.56 -16.29 -16.72
C GLU A 122 -3.66 -15.82 -15.25
N TRP A 123 -3.87 -14.52 -15.01
CA TRP A 123 -3.97 -13.94 -13.68
C TRP A 123 -5.42 -13.64 -13.26
N LYS A 124 -6.43 -13.94 -14.09
CA LYS A 124 -7.83 -13.63 -13.78
C LYS A 124 -8.34 -14.27 -12.48
N GLY A 125 -7.86 -15.47 -12.14
CA GLY A 125 -8.14 -16.10 -10.84
C GLY A 125 -7.56 -15.27 -9.67
N LEU A 126 -6.28 -14.89 -9.76
CA LEU A 126 -5.66 -14.04 -8.74
C LEU A 126 -6.35 -12.68 -8.63
N TRP A 127 -6.82 -12.12 -9.75
CA TRP A 127 -7.59 -10.88 -9.73
C TRP A 127 -8.85 -11.00 -8.87
N ALA A 128 -9.70 -11.97 -9.18
CA ALA A 128 -10.97 -12.17 -8.50
C ALA A 128 -10.80 -12.59 -7.03
N ASP A 129 -9.82 -13.45 -6.76
CA ASP A 129 -9.66 -14.02 -5.42
C ASP A 129 -8.89 -13.07 -4.49
N TRP A 130 -7.91 -12.32 -5.00
CA TRP A 130 -6.97 -11.55 -4.18
C TRP A 130 -6.98 -10.05 -4.50
N ILE A 131 -6.76 -9.66 -5.77
CA ILE A 131 -6.48 -8.25 -6.10
C ILE A 131 -7.70 -7.37 -5.91
N GLU A 132 -8.86 -7.75 -6.44
CA GLU A 132 -10.10 -6.96 -6.29
C GLU A 132 -10.53 -6.84 -4.82
N PRO A 133 -10.61 -7.94 -4.03
CA PRO A 133 -10.92 -7.84 -2.60
C PRO A 133 -9.93 -6.96 -1.83
N LEU A 134 -8.63 -7.05 -2.12
CA LEU A 134 -7.61 -6.20 -1.50
C LEU A 134 -7.73 -4.76 -1.94
N PHE A 135 -8.06 -4.48 -3.21
CA PHE A 135 -8.28 -3.13 -3.70
C PHE A 135 -9.33 -2.41 -2.85
N LEU A 136 -10.48 -3.06 -2.63
CA LEU A 136 -11.57 -2.53 -1.81
C LEU A 136 -11.14 -2.34 -0.34
N LEU A 137 -10.37 -3.30 0.22
CA LEU A 137 -9.84 -3.20 1.57
C LEU A 137 -8.92 -1.98 1.73
N PHE A 138 -8.00 -1.76 0.79
CA PHE A 138 -7.07 -0.63 0.81
C PHE A 138 -7.77 0.69 0.54
N GLU A 139 -8.72 0.76 -0.40
CA GLU A 139 -9.50 1.98 -0.64
C GLU A 139 -10.19 2.44 0.66
N GLU A 140 -10.89 1.53 1.34
CA GLU A 140 -11.56 1.83 2.61
C GLU A 140 -10.55 2.21 3.70
N GLY A 141 -9.52 1.39 3.91
CA GLY A 141 -8.54 1.61 4.97
C GLY A 141 -7.76 2.92 4.80
N LEU A 142 -7.41 3.30 3.58
CA LEU A 142 -6.74 4.58 3.30
C LEU A 142 -7.70 5.76 3.50
N ARG A 143 -9.00 5.61 3.18
CA ARG A 143 -10.02 6.61 3.46
C ARG A 143 -10.22 6.82 4.97
N CYS A 144 -10.29 5.74 5.73
CA CYS A 144 -10.31 5.76 7.20
C CYS A 144 -9.05 6.42 7.76
N SER A 145 -7.88 6.07 7.25
CA SER A 145 -6.60 6.69 7.64
C SER A 145 -6.61 8.21 7.40
N ALA A 146 -7.10 8.65 6.24
CA ALA A 146 -7.23 10.07 5.93
C ALA A 146 -8.23 10.80 6.84
N ALA A 147 -9.33 10.14 7.24
CA ALA A 147 -10.28 10.68 8.21
C ALA A 147 -9.70 10.74 9.63
N ALA A 148 -9.00 9.69 10.07
CA ALA A 148 -8.33 9.60 11.37
C ALA A 148 -7.24 10.67 11.51
N ARG A 149 -6.44 10.88 10.45
CA ARG A 149 -5.46 11.97 10.37
C ARG A 149 -6.12 13.33 10.61
N ARG A 150 -7.28 13.59 9.99
CA ARG A 150 -8.01 14.85 10.16
C ARG A 150 -8.52 15.07 11.59
N ARG A 151 -8.73 14.00 12.34
CA ARG A 151 -9.24 14.02 13.72
C ARG A 151 -8.14 13.90 14.77
N GLY A 152 -6.87 13.70 14.37
CA GLY A 152 -5.76 13.46 15.29
C GLY A 152 -5.78 12.09 15.98
N ASN A 153 -6.51 11.09 15.44
CA ASN A 153 -6.51 9.73 15.99
C ASN A 153 -5.35 8.91 15.38
N ILE A 154 -4.31 8.65 16.18
CA ILE A 154 -3.10 7.95 15.75
C ILE A 154 -3.36 6.45 15.55
N ASP A 155 -4.12 5.81 16.44
CA ASP A 155 -4.34 4.36 16.38
C ASP A 155 -5.13 3.97 15.12
N ASP A 156 -6.20 4.70 14.84
CA ASP A 156 -6.97 4.54 13.59
C ASP A 156 -6.14 4.88 12.36
N PHE A 157 -5.16 5.78 12.48
CA PHE A 157 -4.27 6.12 11.38
C PHE A 157 -3.28 4.99 11.06
N THR A 158 -2.72 4.35 12.09
CA THR A 158 -1.72 3.29 11.89
C THR A 158 -2.29 2.06 11.20
N THR A 159 -3.56 1.75 11.46
CA THR A 159 -4.26 0.55 10.98
C THR A 159 -5.33 0.84 9.93
N GLY A 160 -5.58 2.10 9.58
CA GLY A 160 -6.69 2.47 8.71
C GLY A 160 -8.06 2.08 9.27
N GLY A 161 -8.34 2.49 10.51
CA GLY A 161 -9.56 2.13 11.24
C GLY A 161 -9.61 0.63 11.59
N GLY A 162 -8.45 0.03 11.85
CA GLY A 162 -8.32 -1.40 12.09
C GLY A 162 -8.52 -2.27 10.87
N LEU A 163 -8.57 -1.73 9.63
CA LEU A 163 -8.80 -2.50 8.40
C LEU A 163 -7.52 -3.08 7.80
N LEU A 164 -6.42 -2.34 7.87
CA LEU A 164 -5.13 -2.69 7.25
C LEU A 164 -4.23 -3.44 8.24
N THR A 165 -4.75 -4.54 8.79
CA THR A 165 -4.00 -5.48 9.64
C THR A 165 -3.68 -6.75 8.87
N PHE A 166 -2.70 -7.53 9.36
CA PHE A 166 -2.34 -8.80 8.74
C PHE A 166 -3.53 -9.77 8.69
N GLU A 167 -4.27 -9.87 9.80
CA GLU A 167 -5.39 -10.81 9.95
C GLU A 167 -6.50 -10.51 8.95
N LYS A 168 -6.87 -9.23 8.80
CA LYS A 168 -7.88 -8.83 7.82
C LYS A 168 -7.39 -8.99 6.40
N PHE A 169 -6.13 -8.65 6.13
CA PHE A 169 -5.52 -8.90 4.82
C PHE A 169 -5.63 -10.37 4.41
N MET A 170 -5.23 -11.27 5.31
CA MET A 170 -5.23 -12.72 5.07
C MET A 170 -6.65 -13.29 4.97
N ALA A 171 -7.57 -12.80 5.80
CA ALA A 171 -8.98 -13.14 5.70
C ALA A 171 -9.61 -12.68 4.37
N THR A 172 -9.27 -11.48 3.90
CA THR A 172 -9.76 -10.92 2.63
C THR A 172 -9.38 -11.78 1.44
N ILE A 173 -8.15 -12.29 1.40
CA ILE A 173 -7.69 -13.21 0.34
C ILE A 173 -8.00 -14.68 0.63
N LYS A 174 -8.70 -14.97 1.74
CA LYS A 174 -9.10 -16.33 2.17
C LYS A 174 -7.92 -17.29 2.32
N VAL A 175 -6.75 -16.79 2.71
CA VAL A 175 -5.56 -17.60 2.95
C VAL A 175 -5.32 -17.76 4.45
N THR A 176 -5.13 -18.99 4.92
CA THR A 176 -4.67 -19.24 6.28
C THR A 176 -3.15 -19.07 6.34
N PRO A 177 -2.61 -18.15 7.15
CA PRO A 177 -1.17 -17.98 7.25
C PRO A 177 -0.53 -19.22 7.89
N ARG A 178 0.64 -19.61 7.39
CA ARG A 178 1.42 -20.72 7.99
C ARG A 178 1.74 -20.35 9.44
N ASN A 179 1.63 -21.32 10.35
CA ASN A 179 1.86 -21.20 11.80
C ASN A 179 0.74 -20.54 12.63
N PHE A 180 -0.45 -20.28 12.08
CA PHE A 180 -1.62 -19.90 12.90
C PHE A 180 -2.39 -21.12 13.47
N ASP A 181 -2.12 -22.32 12.95
CA ASP A 181 -2.51 -23.58 13.60
C ASP A 181 -1.60 -23.87 14.80
N THR A 182 -1.75 -23.08 15.86
CA THR A 182 -1.44 -23.59 17.19
C THR A 182 -2.75 -24.03 17.81
N LYS A 183 -3.02 -25.34 17.68
CA LYS A 183 -3.83 -26.03 18.69
C LYS A 183 -3.30 -25.62 20.06
N LYS A 184 -4.12 -24.95 20.84
CA LYS A 184 -4.12 -25.02 22.30
C LYS A 184 -5.50 -25.48 22.73
#